data_AF-A0A8J7G383-F1
#
_entry.id   AF-A0A8J7G383-F1
#
_cell.length_a   1.000
_cell.length_b   1.000
_cell.length_c   1.000
_cell.angle_alpha   90.00
_cell.angle_beta   90.00
_cell.angle_gamma   90.00
#
_symmetry.space_group_name_H-M   'P 1'
#
loop_
_entity.id
_entity.type
_entity.pdbx_description
1 polymer ?
#
loop_
_entity_poly.entity_id
_entity_poly.type
_entity_poly.pdbx_seq_one_letter_code
_entity_poly.pdbx_strand_id
1 'polypeptide(L)'
;MKKYTWLLASVLLVGCSEQAETPPPVQVEKQEAVETEETPVAPTREQDEKENISEERAEALKLRELGIDDAIPSKIIEDNPHKRIILWSVNGQETYKSIALLQKNHVKFVHLTKDGLLYDGPLE
;
A
#
# COMPACT_ATOMS: atom_id res chain seq x y z
N MET A 1 -8.70 47.92 -29.68
CA MET A 1 -7.48 48.20 -30.47
C MET A 1 -6.27 47.76 -29.67
N LYS A 2 -5.28 47.16 -30.36
CA LYS A 2 -3.96 46.67 -29.90
C LYS A 2 -3.24 47.74 -29.03
N LYS A 3 -2.31 47.43 -28.11
CA LYS A 3 -1.05 46.69 -28.32
C LYS A 3 -0.47 46.13 -27.01
N TYR A 4 0.15 44.96 -27.16
CA TYR A 4 1.06 44.22 -26.27
C TYR A 4 2.38 44.96 -26.03
N THR A 5 3.08 44.65 -24.94
CA THR A 5 4.50 44.19 -24.83
C THR A 5 5.03 44.44 -23.41
N TRP A 6 6.02 43.77 -22.83
CA TRP A 6 6.66 42.43 -22.82
C TRP A 6 7.90 42.62 -21.92
N LEU A 7 8.30 41.59 -21.16
CA LEU A 7 9.64 41.29 -20.55
C LEU A 7 9.39 40.38 -19.32
N LEU A 8 9.66 39.07 -19.26
CA LEU A 8 10.85 38.26 -19.61
C LEU A 8 12.13 38.88 -19.01
N ALA A 9 13.01 38.19 -18.28
CA ALA A 9 13.30 36.78 -18.05
C ALA A 9 13.99 36.66 -16.66
N SER A 10 14.26 35.50 -16.06
CA SER A 10 15.41 34.68 -16.43
C SER A 10 15.42 33.36 -15.65
N VAL A 11 15.43 32.24 -16.37
CA VAL A 11 15.86 30.93 -15.90
C VAL A 11 17.38 30.87 -16.06
N LEU A 12 18.10 30.38 -15.04
CA LEU A 12 19.40 29.75 -15.22
C LEU A 12 19.39 28.38 -14.53
N LEU A 13 19.24 27.35 -15.36
CA LEU A 13 19.71 25.99 -15.12
C LEU A 13 21.20 25.95 -15.50
N VAL A 14 22.05 25.56 -14.56
CA VAL A 14 23.36 24.97 -14.86
C VAL A 14 23.57 23.83 -13.87
N GLY A 15 23.71 22.61 -14.39
CA GLY A 15 24.11 21.41 -13.67
C GLY A 15 25.56 21.02 -13.94
N CYS A 16 26.01 19.99 -13.21
CA CYS A 16 27.13 19.05 -13.44
C CYS A 16 26.82 17.88 -12.47
N SER A 17 26.45 16.67 -12.92
CA SER A 17 27.30 15.58 -13.44
C SER A 17 28.63 15.45 -12.68
N GLU A 18 28.85 14.37 -11.93
CA GLU A 18 29.78 13.30 -12.33
C GLU A 18 29.91 12.22 -11.23
N GLN A 19 30.02 10.98 -11.71
CA GLN A 19 30.87 9.89 -11.19
C GLN A 19 30.42 9.02 -10.01
N ALA A 20 29.96 7.83 -10.38
CA ALA A 20 30.11 6.61 -9.62
C ALA A 20 31.60 6.19 -9.55
N GLU A 21 32.12 5.92 -8.35
CA GLU A 21 33.35 5.16 -8.16
C GLU A 21 33.15 4.13 -7.04
N THR A 22 33.04 2.88 -7.47
CA THR A 22 33.27 1.65 -6.72
C THR A 22 34.64 1.67 -6.03
N PRO A 23 34.76 1.29 -4.75
CA PRO A 23 36.03 0.82 -4.21
C PRO A 23 36.32 -0.65 -4.64
N PRO A 24 37.62 -0.99 -4.81
CA PRO A 24 38.12 -2.20 -5.49
C PRO A 24 37.93 -3.53 -4.72
N PRO A 25 38.13 -4.69 -5.39
CA PRO A 25 37.80 -6.00 -4.86
C PRO A 25 38.86 -6.50 -3.88
N VAL A 26 38.44 -6.98 -2.72
CA VAL A 26 39.27 -7.82 -1.85
C VAL A 26 38.72 -9.24 -1.93
N GLN A 27 39.48 -10.09 -2.63
CA GLN A 27 39.30 -11.53 -2.65
C GLN A 27 39.81 -12.09 -1.33
N VAL A 28 38.98 -12.84 -0.61
CA VAL A 28 39.46 -13.83 0.37
C VAL A 28 38.53 -15.04 0.31
N GLU A 29 39.06 -16.06 -0.36
CA GLU A 29 39.14 -17.44 0.15
C GLU A 29 37.90 -18.36 0.06
N LYS A 30 38.08 -19.32 -0.85
CA LYS A 30 37.41 -20.61 -0.99
C LYS A 30 37.35 -21.36 0.34
N GLN A 31 36.15 -21.70 0.81
CA GLN A 31 35.94 -22.84 1.71
C GLN A 31 34.71 -23.64 1.27
N GLU A 32 34.99 -24.92 1.03
CA GLU A 32 34.09 -26.04 0.80
C GLU A 32 33.96 -26.75 2.15
N ALA A 33 32.74 -26.97 2.66
CA ALA A 33 32.45 -28.02 3.62
C ALA A 33 30.94 -28.22 3.78
N VAL A 34 30.52 -29.46 3.49
CA VAL A 34 29.28 -30.13 3.87
C VAL A 34 29.14 -30.16 5.40
N GLU A 35 27.92 -30.06 5.95
CA GLU A 35 27.31 -31.05 6.87
C GLU A 35 26.05 -30.51 7.56
N THR A 36 25.08 -31.42 7.66
CA THR A 36 23.73 -31.37 8.22
C THR A 36 23.70 -30.98 9.69
N GLU A 37 22.72 -30.17 10.12
CA GLU A 37 22.16 -30.29 11.47
C GLU A 37 20.70 -29.79 11.53
N GLU A 38 19.94 -30.42 12.43
CA GLU A 38 18.49 -30.51 12.47
C GLU A 38 17.82 -29.38 13.29
N THR A 39 16.63 -28.94 12.83
CA THR A 39 15.45 -28.38 13.58
C THR A 39 15.62 -27.10 14.44
N PRO A 40 14.60 -26.19 14.51
CA PRO A 40 13.31 -26.50 15.13
C PRO A 40 12.09 -26.02 14.32
N VAL A 41 11.05 -26.87 14.33
CA VAL A 41 9.70 -26.57 13.85
C VAL A 41 9.13 -25.42 14.68
N ALA A 42 8.86 -24.28 14.05
CA ALA A 42 8.11 -23.18 14.66
C ALA A 42 6.60 -23.36 14.41
N PRO A 43 5.74 -23.04 15.39
CA PRO A 43 4.39 -23.58 15.51
C PRO A 43 3.34 -22.83 14.67
N THR A 44 2.37 -23.61 14.19
CA THR A 44 1.01 -23.31 13.67
C THR A 44 0.61 -21.83 13.54
N ARG A 45 0.52 -21.34 12.30
CA ARG A 45 0.00 -20.03 11.88
C ARG A 45 -1.16 -20.16 10.88
N GLU A 46 -2.00 -21.18 11.00
CA GLU A 46 -2.99 -21.52 9.96
C GLU A 46 -4.39 -20.95 10.22
N GLN A 47 -4.68 -20.49 11.45
CA GLN A 47 -6.01 -20.00 11.82
C GLN A 47 -6.20 -18.51 11.54
N ASP A 48 -5.20 -17.67 11.82
CA ASP A 48 -5.27 -16.21 11.60
C ASP A 48 -5.34 -15.82 10.12
N GLU A 49 -4.69 -16.58 9.22
CA GLU A 49 -4.69 -16.25 7.79
C GLU A 49 -6.06 -16.51 7.14
N LYS A 50 -6.80 -17.52 7.61
CA LYS A 50 -8.06 -17.91 6.98
C LYS A 50 -9.22 -16.97 7.31
N GLU A 51 -9.27 -16.47 8.55
CA GLU A 51 -10.26 -15.45 8.95
C GLU A 51 -9.99 -14.13 8.25
N ASN A 52 -8.72 -13.73 8.16
CA ASN A 52 -8.35 -12.45 7.55
C ASN A 52 -8.72 -12.38 6.06
N ILE A 53 -8.51 -13.48 5.32
CA ILE A 53 -8.95 -13.59 3.91
C ILE A 53 -10.48 -13.47 3.79
N SER A 54 -11.24 -13.95 4.78
CA SER A 54 -12.71 -13.92 4.75
C SER A 54 -13.25 -12.50 4.91
N GLU A 55 -12.69 -11.73 5.85
CA GLU A 55 -13.17 -10.38 6.11
C GLU A 55 -12.68 -9.35 5.08
N GLU A 56 -11.45 -9.49 4.55
CA GLU A 56 -10.98 -8.66 3.43
C GLU A 56 -11.92 -8.79 2.23
N ARG A 57 -12.36 -10.02 1.94
CA ARG A 57 -13.33 -10.28 0.88
C ARG A 57 -14.69 -9.61 1.16
N ALA A 58 -15.14 -9.59 2.42
CA ALA A 58 -16.38 -8.90 2.78
C ALA A 58 -16.26 -7.38 2.53
N GLU A 59 -15.12 -6.78 2.86
CA GLU A 59 -14.87 -5.36 2.56
C GLU A 59 -14.87 -5.06 1.06
N ALA A 60 -14.26 -5.93 0.25
CA ALA A 60 -14.26 -5.80 -1.21
C ALA A 60 -15.69 -5.91 -1.79
N LEU A 61 -16.50 -6.85 -1.29
CA LEU A 61 -17.91 -6.97 -1.69
C LEU A 61 -18.70 -5.71 -1.31
N LYS A 62 -18.44 -5.13 -0.13
CA LYS A 62 -19.13 -3.90 0.30
C LYS A 62 -18.81 -2.72 -0.59
N LEU A 63 -17.57 -2.57 -1.06
CA LEU A 63 -17.22 -1.55 -2.06
C LEU A 63 -18.03 -1.70 -3.35
N ARG A 64 -18.20 -2.93 -3.81
CA ARG A 64 -19.01 -3.21 -5.00
C ARG A 64 -20.47 -2.82 -4.81
N GLU A 65 -21.04 -3.04 -3.63
CA GLU A 65 -22.39 -2.55 -3.29
C GLU A 65 -22.49 -1.03 -3.30
N LEU A 66 -21.41 -0.33 -2.93
CA LEU A 66 -21.30 1.13 -3.01
C LEU A 66 -21.05 1.64 -4.45
N GLY A 67 -21.04 0.75 -5.44
CA GLY A 67 -20.81 1.07 -6.85
C GLY A 67 -19.34 1.34 -7.19
N ILE A 68 -18.43 0.94 -6.32
CA ILE A 68 -16.98 1.04 -6.53
C ILE A 68 -16.48 -0.33 -7.00
N ASP A 69 -15.79 -0.37 -8.14
CA ASP A 69 -15.24 -1.60 -8.70
C ASP A 69 -14.29 -2.29 -7.70
N ASP A 70 -14.47 -3.59 -7.49
CA ASP A 70 -13.65 -4.41 -6.61
C ASP A 70 -12.30 -4.79 -7.26
N ALA A 71 -12.13 -4.55 -8.57
CA ALA A 71 -10.89 -4.75 -9.30
C ALA A 71 -9.87 -3.59 -9.14
N ILE A 72 -10.16 -2.56 -8.33
CA ILE A 72 -9.21 -1.48 -8.10
C ILE A 72 -8.05 -1.94 -7.18
N PRO A 73 -6.80 -1.58 -7.50
CA PRO A 73 -5.65 -1.94 -6.66
C PRO A 73 -5.84 -1.50 -5.21
N SER A 74 -5.62 -2.43 -4.28
CA SER A 74 -5.71 -2.20 -2.84
C SER A 74 -4.36 -2.37 -2.16
N LYS A 75 -4.21 -1.73 -1.00
CA LYS A 75 -3.08 -1.90 -0.10
C LYS A 75 -3.56 -1.91 1.34
N ILE A 76 -3.25 -2.98 2.05
CA ILE A 76 -3.43 -3.05 3.50
C ILE A 76 -2.31 -2.21 4.14
N ILE A 77 -2.69 -1.20 4.91
CA ILE A 77 -1.75 -0.31 5.63
C ILE A 77 -1.70 -0.62 7.12
N GLU A 78 -2.76 -1.20 7.67
CA GLU A 78 -2.77 -1.72 9.01
C GLU A 78 -3.70 -2.91 9.08
N ASP A 79 -3.28 -3.94 9.79
CA ASP A 79 -4.06 -5.14 9.98
C ASP A 79 -3.62 -5.85 11.26
N ASN A 80 -4.54 -5.91 12.21
CA ASN A 80 -4.35 -6.50 13.53
C ASN A 80 -5.69 -6.99 14.07
N PRO A 81 -5.71 -7.75 15.19
CA PRO A 81 -6.95 -8.35 15.71
C PRO A 81 -8.08 -7.38 16.08
N HIS A 82 -7.82 -6.07 16.11
CA HIS A 82 -8.82 -5.05 16.46
C HIS A 82 -9.30 -4.24 15.25
N LYS A 83 -8.41 -3.95 14.30
CA LYS A 83 -8.72 -3.13 13.14
C LYS A 83 -7.93 -3.50 11.91
N ARG A 84 -8.57 -3.30 10.76
CA ARG A 84 -7.94 -3.32 9.44
C ARG A 84 -8.20 -2.00 8.72
N ILE A 85 -7.19 -1.53 8.01
CA ILE A 85 -7.25 -0.31 7.20
C ILE A 85 -6.71 -0.65 5.82
N ILE A 86 -7.57 -0.48 4.82
CA ILE A 86 -7.24 -0.72 3.41
C ILE A 86 -7.35 0.61 2.66
N LEU A 87 -6.37 0.86 1.79
CA LEU A 87 -6.40 1.96 0.83
C LEU A 87 -6.66 1.40 -0.56
N TRP A 88 -7.54 2.03 -1.31
CA TRP A 88 -7.78 1.69 -2.71
C TRP A 88 -7.39 2.83 -3.63
N SER A 89 -6.72 2.46 -4.72
CA SER A 89 -6.15 3.38 -5.69
C SER A 89 -6.92 3.37 -7.00
N VAL A 90 -7.32 4.55 -7.46
CA VAL A 90 -7.90 4.75 -8.80
C VAL A 90 -6.88 5.54 -9.60
N ASN A 91 -6.46 5.03 -10.76
CA ASN A 91 -5.44 5.64 -11.61
C ASN A 91 -4.12 5.96 -10.86
N GLY A 92 -3.72 5.09 -9.92
CA GLY A 92 -2.49 5.26 -9.12
C GLY A 92 -2.60 6.27 -7.97
N GLN A 93 -3.79 6.86 -7.74
CA GLN A 93 -4.04 7.77 -6.62
C GLN A 93 -4.93 7.10 -5.56
N GLU A 94 -4.48 7.13 -4.30
CA GLU A 94 -5.28 6.71 -3.14
C GLU A 94 -6.57 7.54 -3.09
N THR A 95 -7.70 6.90 -3.35
CA THR A 95 -8.99 7.57 -3.55
C THR A 95 -9.99 7.18 -2.47
N TYR A 96 -9.93 5.92 -2.02
CA TYR A 96 -10.82 5.39 -0.98
C TYR A 96 -10.01 4.78 0.15
N LYS A 97 -10.62 4.78 1.33
CA LYS A 97 -10.09 4.13 2.53
C LYS A 97 -11.20 3.41 3.28
N SER A 98 -10.90 2.23 3.80
CA SER A 98 -11.74 1.56 4.79
C SER A 98 -11.06 1.60 6.14
N ILE A 99 -11.89 1.60 7.17
CA ILE A 99 -11.46 1.34 8.54
C ILE A 99 -12.47 0.33 9.09
N ALA A 100 -12.06 -0.93 9.15
CA ALA A 100 -12.83 -2.00 9.76
C ALA A 100 -12.44 -2.13 11.23
N LEU A 101 -13.45 -2.22 12.10
CA LEU A 101 -13.35 -2.54 13.51
C LEU A 101 -13.81 -4.00 13.66
N LEU A 102 -12.85 -4.93 13.59
CA LEU A 102 -13.13 -6.36 13.41
C LEU A 102 -13.99 -6.93 14.54
N GLN A 103 -13.63 -6.60 15.78
CA GLN A 103 -14.37 -7.04 16.98
C GLN A 103 -15.80 -6.50 17.07
N LYS A 104 -16.13 -5.44 16.31
CA LYS A 104 -17.46 -4.84 16.29
C LYS A 104 -18.25 -5.19 15.02
N ASN A 105 -17.65 -5.99 14.13
CA ASN A 105 -18.15 -6.25 12.79
C ASN A 105 -18.65 -4.99 12.08
N HIS A 106 -17.84 -3.93 12.09
CA HIS A 106 -18.25 -2.60 11.64
C HIS A 106 -17.19 -1.99 10.75
N VAL A 107 -17.59 -1.31 9.68
CA VAL A 107 -16.69 -0.73 8.70
C VAL A 107 -17.13 0.68 8.32
N LYS A 108 -16.14 1.54 8.17
CA LYS A 108 -16.29 2.88 7.63
C LYS A 108 -15.58 2.97 6.29
N PHE A 109 -16.30 3.41 5.25
CA PHE A 109 -15.72 3.72 3.93
C PHE A 109 -15.74 5.21 3.69
N VAL A 110 -14.61 5.76 3.25
CA VAL A 110 -14.45 7.18 2.97
C VAL A 110 -13.82 7.41 1.60
N HIS A 111 -14.26 8.48 0.93
CA HIS A 111 -13.63 9.04 -0.25
C HIS A 111 -12.63 10.12 0.19
N LEU A 112 -11.35 9.88 -0.03
CA LEU A 112 -10.24 10.70 0.49
C LEU A 112 -10.13 12.09 -0.16
N THR A 113 -10.43 12.22 -1.45
CA THR A 113 -10.28 13.52 -2.15
C THR A 113 -11.53 14.39 -2.10
N LYS A 114 -12.70 13.81 -1.79
CA LYS A 114 -13.96 14.54 -1.61
C LYS A 114 -14.33 14.69 -0.12
N ASP A 115 -13.47 14.21 0.78
CA ASP A 115 -13.70 14.11 2.22
C ASP A 115 -15.10 13.59 2.58
N GLY A 116 -15.58 12.62 1.79
CA GLY A 116 -16.95 12.13 1.84
C GLY A 116 -17.04 10.80 2.56
N LEU A 117 -17.88 10.70 3.59
CA LEU A 117 -18.29 9.43 4.16
C LEU A 117 -19.20 8.70 3.14
N LEU A 118 -18.79 7.51 2.73
CA LEU A 118 -19.56 6.68 1.79
C LEU A 118 -20.46 5.68 2.54
N TYR A 119 -19.95 5.13 3.64
CA TYR A 119 -20.65 4.15 4.46
C TYR A 119 -20.09 4.13 5.88
N ASP A 120 -20.97 3.89 6.85
CA ASP A 120 -20.63 3.70 8.27
C ASP A 120 -21.65 2.73 8.86
N GLY A 121 -21.25 1.48 9.06
CA GLY A 121 -22.21 0.45 9.45
C GLY A 121 -21.60 -0.94 9.56
N PRO A 122 -22.43 -1.98 9.74
CA PRO A 122 -21.94 -3.34 9.88
C PRO A 122 -21.26 -3.85 8.60
N LEU A 123 -20.30 -4.76 8.78
CA LEU A 123 -19.66 -5.52 7.70
C LEU A 123 -20.46 -6.83 7.53
N GLU A 124 -21.53 -6.76 6.73
CA GLU A 124 -22.43 -7.89 6.40
C GLU A 124 -22.28 -8.30 4.94
#